data_AF-B7B995-F1
#
_entry.id   AF-B7B995-F1
#
_cell.length_a   1.000
_cell.length_b   1.000
_cell.length_c   1.000
_cell.angle_alpha   90.00
_cell.angle_beta   90.00
_cell.angle_gamma   90.00
#
_symmetry.space_group_name_H-M   'P 1'
#
loop_
_entity.id
_entity.type
_entity.pdbx_description
1 polymer ?
#
loop_
_entity_poly.entity_id
_entity_poly.type
_entity_poly.pdbx_seq_one_letter_code
_entity_poly.pdbx_strand_id
1 'polypeptide(L)'
;GWTGPDYCVAYAIADSPFGPFERVATILEQDSTIARGAGHHSVLHVPNTEDYYIVYHRRPLNDNTRDHRVTCIDRMTFDENGFINPVKMTFEGVPARTIDK
;
A
#
# COMPACT_ATOMS: atom_id res chain seq x y z
N GLY A 1 -6.84 5.47 15.73
CA GLY A 1 -7.24 4.06 15.98
C GLY A 1 -7.36 3.32 14.64
N TRP A 2 -7.41 1.99 14.60
CA TRP A 2 -7.32 1.22 13.33
C TRP A 2 -8.49 1.44 12.34
N THR A 3 -9.60 2.05 12.76
CA THR A 3 -10.72 2.46 11.89
C THR A 3 -10.60 3.87 11.32
N GLY A 4 -9.70 4.68 11.86
CA GLY A 4 -9.64 6.12 11.58
C GLY A 4 -8.59 6.48 10.53
N PRO A 5 -8.54 7.76 10.14
CA PRO A 5 -7.63 8.27 9.10
C PRO A 5 -6.16 8.05 9.45
N ASP A 6 -5.82 8.04 10.73
CA ASP A 6 -4.43 7.87 11.19
C ASP A 6 -3.90 6.44 10.96
N TYR A 7 -4.78 5.49 10.63
CA TYR A 7 -4.35 4.14 10.24
C TYR A 7 -3.98 4.10 8.76
N CYS A 8 -2.76 4.59 8.50
CA CYS A 8 -2.17 4.80 7.20
C CYS A 8 -0.78 4.15 7.11
N VAL A 9 -0.22 4.11 5.91
CA VAL A 9 1.15 3.68 5.64
C VAL A 9 1.98 4.90 5.29
N ALA A 10 3.09 5.06 6.00
CA ALA A 10 4.12 6.02 5.68
C ALA A 10 5.47 5.32 5.58
N TYR A 11 6.43 5.96 4.92
CA TYR A 11 7.76 5.41 4.74
C TYR A 11 8.86 6.40 5.11
N ALA A 12 10.04 5.83 5.34
CA ALA A 12 11.27 6.53 5.64
C ALA A 12 12.42 5.84 4.89
N ILE A 13 13.47 6.60 4.57
CA ILE A 13 14.66 6.10 3.84
C ILE A 13 15.88 6.19 4.74
N ALA A 14 16.80 5.23 4.60
CA ALA A 14 18.11 5.22 5.22
C ALA A 14 19.12 4.49 4.32
N ASP A 15 20.40 4.84 4.45
CA ASP A 15 21.50 4.14 3.77
C ASP A 15 21.90 2.82 4.46
N SER A 16 21.28 2.51 5.61
CA SER A 16 21.54 1.32 6.42
C SER A 16 20.22 0.71 6.90
N PRO A 17 20.10 -0.63 6.97
CA PRO A 17 18.92 -1.29 7.53
C PRO A 17 18.71 -0.98 9.02
N PHE A 18 19.70 -0.41 9.70
CA PHE A 18 19.62 0.03 11.09
C PHE A 18 19.38 1.54 11.26
N GLY A 19 19.22 2.28 10.16
CA GLY A 19 19.03 3.73 10.18
C GLY A 19 20.34 4.53 10.29
N PRO A 20 20.25 5.85 10.61
CA PRO A 20 19.03 6.58 10.94
C PRO A 20 18.06 6.69 9.75
N PHE A 21 16.76 6.64 10.03
CA PHE A 21 15.71 6.76 9.01
C PHE A 21 15.17 8.19 8.94
N GLU A 22 15.10 8.74 7.74
CA GLU A 22 14.45 10.01 7.46
C GLU A 22 13.04 9.76 6.92
N ARG A 23 12.01 10.22 7.67
CA ARG A 23 10.61 10.10 7.24
C ARG A 23 10.39 10.95 5.98
N VAL A 24 9.83 10.34 4.94
CA VAL A 24 9.58 11.03 3.67
C VAL A 24 8.12 11.43 3.52
N ALA A 25 7.19 10.46 3.48
CA ALA A 25 5.78 10.75 3.26
C ALA A 25 4.83 9.62 3.73
N THR A 26 3.54 9.94 3.80
CA THR A 26 2.44 8.96 3.81
C THR A 26 2.13 8.55 2.37
N ILE A 27 2.00 7.25 2.11
CA ILE A 27 1.83 6.68 0.77
C ILE A 27 0.52 5.91 0.58
N LEU A 28 -0.15 5.52 1.65
CA LEU A 28 -1.47 4.88 1.59
C LEU A 28 -2.29 5.31 2.79
N GLU A 29 -3.47 5.84 2.54
CA GLU A 29 -4.42 6.25 3.57
C GLU A 29 -5.84 5.86 3.14
N GLN A 30 -6.83 6.16 4.00
CA GLN A 30 -8.22 5.91 3.65
C GLN A 30 -8.64 6.74 2.41
N ASP A 31 -9.51 6.15 1.60
CA ASP A 31 -10.22 6.85 0.54
C ASP A 31 -11.70 6.81 0.87
N SER A 32 -12.30 7.96 1.17
CA SER A 32 -13.71 8.09 1.55
C SER A 32 -14.71 7.61 0.49
N THR A 33 -14.26 7.38 -0.74
CA THR A 33 -15.06 6.85 -1.85
C THR A 33 -14.88 5.35 -2.06
N ILE A 34 -13.82 4.74 -1.49
CA ILE A 34 -13.49 3.34 -1.69
C ILE A 34 -13.50 2.54 -0.37
N ALA A 35 -12.65 2.92 0.59
CA ALA A 35 -12.48 2.17 1.83
C ALA A 35 -11.70 2.95 2.90
N ARG A 36 -11.78 2.46 4.14
CA ARG A 36 -11.03 2.99 5.29
C ARG A 36 -10.09 1.95 5.90
N GLY A 37 -9.23 2.41 6.79
CA GLY A 37 -8.40 1.55 7.64
C GLY A 37 -7.36 0.74 6.86
N ALA A 38 -6.60 1.40 5.99
CA ALA A 38 -5.59 0.78 5.12
C ALA A 38 -4.16 0.94 5.68
N GLY A 39 -3.91 0.45 6.90
CA GLY A 39 -2.65 0.70 7.62
C GLY A 39 -1.71 -0.51 7.79
N HIS A 40 -2.02 -1.69 7.25
CA HIS A 40 -1.11 -2.86 7.25
C HIS A 40 -0.85 -3.30 5.82
N HIS A 41 0.42 -3.51 5.49
CA HIS A 41 0.82 -3.86 4.14
C HIS A 41 2.11 -4.71 4.11
N SER A 42 2.37 -5.26 2.93
CA SER A 42 3.66 -5.77 2.48
C SER A 42 3.97 -5.17 1.11
N VAL A 43 5.24 -5.09 0.75
CA VAL A 43 5.70 -4.69 -0.60
C VAL A 43 6.26 -5.90 -1.32
N LEU A 44 5.95 -6.01 -2.61
CA LEU A 44 6.45 -7.04 -3.50
C LEU A 44 7.17 -6.38 -4.68
N HIS A 45 8.34 -6.92 -5.02
CA HIS A 45 9.08 -6.60 -6.24
C HIS A 45 9.10 -7.84 -7.12
N VAL A 46 8.64 -7.74 -8.37
CA VAL A 46 8.69 -8.88 -9.27
C VAL A 46 10.12 -9.05 -9.81
N PRO A 47 10.73 -10.25 -9.66
CA PRO A 47 12.10 -10.48 -10.09
C PRO A 47 12.35 -10.09 -11.55
N ASN A 48 13.46 -9.42 -11.82
CA ASN A 48 13.91 -8.98 -13.14
C ASN A 48 12.94 -7.99 -13.85
N THR A 49 12.21 -7.18 -13.07
CA THR A 49 11.31 -6.15 -13.60
C THR A 49 11.37 -4.89 -12.76
N GLU A 50 10.72 -3.83 -13.21
CA GLU A 50 10.45 -2.63 -12.40
C GLU A 50 9.03 -2.63 -11.79
N ASP A 51 8.35 -3.78 -11.80
CA ASP A 51 7.00 -3.88 -11.24
C ASP A 51 7.06 -4.07 -9.72
N TYR A 52 6.56 -3.06 -9.01
CA TYR A 52 6.32 -3.11 -7.58
C TYR A 52 4.83 -3.09 -7.26
N TYR A 53 4.46 -3.84 -6.24
CA TYR A 53 3.10 -3.92 -5.74
C TYR A 53 3.07 -3.72 -4.24
N ILE A 54 2.04 -3.04 -3.77
CA ILE A 54 1.68 -3.04 -2.36
C ILE A 54 0.50 -3.97 -2.14
N VAL A 55 0.65 -4.93 -1.24
CA VAL A 55 -0.43 -5.81 -0.79
C VAL A 55 -0.85 -5.36 0.59
N TYR A 56 -2.12 -5.04 0.78
CA TYR A 56 -2.63 -4.47 2.01
C TYR A 56 -4.03 -4.99 2.31
N HIS A 57 -4.58 -4.61 3.47
CA HIS A 57 -6.00 -4.81 3.72
C HIS A 57 -6.72 -3.48 3.90
N ARG A 58 -8.01 -3.47 3.60
CA ARG A 58 -8.91 -2.33 3.83
C ARG A 58 -10.26 -2.77 4.37
N ARG A 59 -11.11 -1.80 4.69
CA ARG A 59 -12.49 -2.02 5.15
C ARG A 59 -13.50 -1.34 4.26
N PRO A 60 -14.50 -2.08 3.75
CA PRO A 60 -15.60 -1.48 3.01
C PRO A 60 -16.29 -0.36 3.80
N LEU A 61 -16.69 0.72 3.12
CA LEU A 61 -17.27 1.91 3.77
C LEU A 61 -18.56 1.61 4.53
N ASN A 62 -19.38 0.69 3.99
CA ASN A 62 -20.69 0.34 4.55
C ASN A 62 -20.66 -0.85 5.51
N ASP A 63 -19.48 -1.27 5.95
CA ASP A 63 -19.32 -2.36 6.92
C ASP A 63 -18.57 -1.88 8.17
N ASN A 64 -19.25 -1.99 9.32
CA ASN A 64 -18.72 -1.60 10.63
C ASN A 64 -18.23 -2.81 11.46
N THR A 65 -18.27 -4.02 10.91
CA THR A 65 -17.85 -5.23 11.59
C THR A 65 -16.36 -5.16 11.86
N ARG A 66 -16.00 -5.38 13.13
CA ARG A 66 -14.62 -5.27 13.61
C ARG A 66 -13.64 -6.11 12.82
N ASP A 67 -14.03 -7.25 12.28
CA ASP A 67 -13.07 -8.20 11.69
C ASP A 67 -13.19 -8.34 10.17
N HIS A 68 -14.17 -7.67 9.54
CA HIS A 68 -14.30 -7.71 8.10
C HIS A 68 -13.23 -6.81 7.44
N ARG A 69 -12.20 -7.48 6.92
CA ARG A 69 -11.13 -6.89 6.13
C ARG A 69 -11.05 -7.62 4.80
N VAL A 70 -10.74 -6.89 3.75
CA VAL A 70 -10.51 -7.45 2.42
C VAL A 70 -9.05 -7.23 2.02
N THR A 71 -8.41 -8.27 1.50
CA THR A 71 -7.05 -8.18 0.95
C THR A 71 -7.09 -7.50 -0.41
N CYS A 72 -6.15 -6.60 -0.63
CA CYS A 72 -6.06 -5.76 -1.82
C CYS A 72 -4.62 -5.75 -2.33
N ILE A 73 -4.46 -5.47 -3.61
CA ILE A 73 -3.18 -5.33 -4.27
C ILE A 73 -3.29 -4.19 -5.29
N ASP A 74 -2.37 -3.24 -5.24
CA ASP A 74 -2.29 -2.12 -6.17
C ASP A 74 -0.83 -1.89 -6.59
N ARG A 75 -0.61 -1.19 -7.71
CA ARG A 75 0.74 -0.82 -8.16
C ARG A 75 1.36 0.18 -7.20
N MET A 76 2.64 -0.03 -6.91
CA MET A 76 3.50 0.91 -6.21
C MET A 76 4.52 1.44 -7.22
N THR A 77 4.72 2.74 -7.26
CA THR A 77 5.59 3.38 -8.26
C THR A 77 6.53 4.36 -7.59
N PHE A 78 7.63 4.68 -8.27
CA PHE A 78 8.65 5.59 -7.79
C PHE A 78 8.78 6.76 -8.76
N ASP A 79 9.15 7.93 -8.27
CA ASP A 79 9.52 9.07 -9.09
C ASP A 79 10.97 8.94 -9.60
N GLU A 80 11.42 9.93 -10.37
CA GLU A 80 12.78 9.97 -10.94
C GLU A 80 13.89 10.05 -9.88
N ASN A 81 13.57 10.45 -8.65
CA ASN A 81 14.49 10.53 -7.52
C ASN A 81 14.45 9.28 -6.64
N GLY A 82 13.63 8.28 -6.99
CA GLY A 82 13.47 7.05 -6.22
C GLY A 82 12.52 7.17 -5.02
N PHE A 83 11.74 8.24 -4.92
CA PHE A 83 10.71 8.38 -3.88
C PHE A 83 9.42 7.66 -4.26
N ILE A 84 8.75 7.07 -3.28
CA ILE A 84 7.49 6.35 -3.49
C ILE A 84 6.36 7.36 -3.75
N ASN A 85 5.66 7.20 -4.88
CA ASN A 85 4.44 7.94 -5.18
C ASN A 85 3.26 7.44 -4.33
N PRO A 86 2.28 8.30 -3.98
CA PRO A 86 1.06 7.87 -3.31
C PRO A 86 0.36 6.73 -4.07
N VAL A 87 0.03 5.67 -3.35
CA VAL A 87 -0.68 4.51 -3.90
C VAL A 87 -2.13 4.89 -4.13
N LYS A 88 -2.62 4.61 -5.34
CA LYS A 88 -4.03 4.75 -5.68
C LYS A 88 -4.76 3.45 -5.35
N MET A 89 -5.67 3.52 -4.39
CA MET A 89 -6.58 2.42 -4.07
C MET A 89 -7.54 2.15 -5.24
N THR A 90 -7.78 0.88 -5.59
CA THR A 90 -8.72 0.50 -6.66
C THR A 90 -9.73 -0.56 -6.22
N PHE A 91 -10.80 -0.79 -7.00
CA PHE A 91 -11.71 -1.92 -6.76
C PHE A 91 -11.25 -3.19 -7.48
N GLU A 92 -10.54 -3.02 -8.59
CA GLU A 92 -10.18 -4.06 -9.55
C GLU A 92 -8.83 -4.72 -9.24
N GLY A 93 -7.95 -4.01 -8.53
CA GLY A 93 -6.58 -4.43 -8.28
C GLY A 93 -5.73 -4.41 -9.56
N VAL A 94 -4.74 -5.31 -9.64
CA VAL A 94 -3.79 -5.37 -10.74
C VAL A 94 -4.12 -6.47 -11.75
N PRO A 95 -3.76 -6.32 -13.04
CA PRO A 95 -3.95 -7.38 -14.03
C PRO A 95 -3.24 -8.68 -13.64
N ALA A 96 -3.84 -9.82 -14.01
CA ALA A 96 -3.23 -11.11 -13.77
C ALA A 96 -1.90 -11.24 -14.54
N ARG A 97 -0.84 -11.64 -13.83
CA ARG A 97 0.45 -12.01 -14.43
C ARG A 97 0.55 -13.52 -14.45
N THR A 98 0.32 -14.12 -15.61
CA THR A 98 0.48 -15.57 -15.80
C THR A 98 1.96 -15.91 -15.89
N ILE A 99 2.36 -16.98 -15.21
CA ILE A 99 3.67 -17.59 -15.37
C ILE A 99 3.46 -18.76 -16.32
N ASP A 100 4.19 -18.78 -17.45
CA ASP A 100 4.19 -19.92 -18.35
C ASP A 100 4.69 -21.14 -17.58
N LYS A 101 3.95 -22.26 -17.69
CA LYS A 101 4.24 -23.50 -16.97
C LYS A 101 5.36 -24.30 -17.63
#